data_AF-A0A2T3FKQ0-F1
#
_entry.id   AF-A0A2T3FKQ0-F1
#
_cell.length_a   1.000
_cell.length_b   1.000
_cell.length_c   1.000
_cell.angle_alpha   90.00
_cell.angle_beta   90.00
_cell.angle_gamma   90.00
#
_symmetry.space_group_name_H-M   'P 1'
#
loop_
_entity.id
_entity.type
_entity.pdbx_description
1 polymer ?
#
loop_
_entity_poly.entity_id
_entity_poly.type
_entity_poly.pdbx_seq_one_letter_code
_entity_poly.pdbx_strand_id
1 'polypeptide(L)'
;MARFDRKVERTKKEYQFTQKEKVVETNKDLFKKNFNLKWVHLDLKTILVFIIDFLLVTLLIIPILMQYLNEAVAFVVGHGFITSLLIVLTGCLVNREKPKMISLFARFLFMFILLGASSGISMMITSWLN
;
A
#
# COMPACT_ATOMS: atom_id res chain seq x y z
N MET A 1 -36.23 29.34 64.96
CA MET A 1 -35.32 28.64 64.01
C MET A 1 -35.92 28.72 62.62
N ALA A 2 -35.36 29.54 61.73
CA ALA A 2 -35.82 29.65 60.33
C ALA A 2 -35.18 28.52 59.49
N ARG A 3 -36.00 27.70 58.83
CA ARG A 3 -35.53 26.70 57.87
C ARG A 3 -35.20 27.41 56.55
N PHE A 4 -33.92 27.49 56.21
CA PHE A 4 -33.49 27.88 54.88
C PHE A 4 -33.64 26.68 53.94
N ASP A 5 -34.72 26.66 53.16
CA ASP A 5 -34.85 25.77 52.00
C ASP A 5 -33.93 26.28 50.89
N ARG A 6 -32.68 25.82 50.91
CA ARG A 6 -31.73 26.07 49.82
C ARG A 6 -32.20 25.26 48.60
N LYS A 7 -32.93 25.90 47.69
CA LYS A 7 -33.14 25.39 46.33
C LYS A 7 -31.80 25.35 45.60
N VAL A 8 -31.19 24.17 45.57
CA VAL A 8 -30.02 23.91 44.73
C VAL A 8 -30.52 23.74 43.31
N GLU A 9 -30.60 24.83 42.56
CA GLU A 9 -30.74 24.75 41.11
C GLU A 9 -29.48 24.09 40.55
N ARG A 10 -29.59 22.79 40.28
CA ARG A 10 -28.60 22.07 39.49
C ARG A 10 -28.67 22.64 38.08
N THR A 11 -27.78 23.58 37.78
CA THR A 11 -27.43 23.94 36.41
C THR A 11 -26.92 22.68 35.73
N LYS A 12 -27.82 21.95 35.07
CA LYS A 12 -27.47 20.92 34.10
C LYS A 12 -26.73 21.64 32.99
N LYS A 13 -25.40 21.69 33.08
CA LYS A 13 -24.57 21.99 31.91
C LYS A 13 -24.92 20.91 30.90
N GLU A 14 -25.66 21.29 29.86
CA GLU A 14 -25.87 20.45 28.70
C GLU A 14 -24.48 20.19 28.13
N TYR A 15 -23.94 19.01 28.44
CA TYR A 15 -22.77 18.50 27.78
C TYR A 15 -23.18 18.26 26.33
N GLN A 16 -22.92 19.24 25.47
CA GLN A 16 -22.90 18.99 24.04
C GLN A 16 -21.74 18.04 23.78
N PHE A 17 -22.06 16.75 23.69
CA PHE A 17 -21.18 15.78 23.08
C PHE A 17 -20.96 16.25 21.64
N THR A 18 -19.88 17.00 21.41
CA THR A 18 -19.36 17.19 20.07
C THR A 18 -18.98 15.80 19.58
N GLN A 19 -19.89 15.17 18.83
CA GLN A 19 -19.54 14.05 17.99
C GLN A 19 -18.34 14.53 17.19
N LYS A 20 -17.15 13.96 17.45
CA LYS A 20 -15.94 14.27 16.69
C LYS A 20 -16.33 14.18 15.23
N GLU A 21 -16.31 15.33 14.55
CA GLU A 21 -16.61 15.44 13.14
C GLU A 21 -15.85 14.31 12.45
N LYS A 22 -16.57 13.43 11.75
CA LYS A 22 -15.92 12.37 10.98
C LYS A 22 -15.02 13.08 9.98
N VAL A 23 -13.74 13.19 10.30
CA VAL A 23 -12.74 13.74 9.40
C VAL A 23 -12.88 12.95 8.12
N VAL A 24 -13.43 13.60 7.09
CA VAL A 24 -13.58 12.98 5.79
C VAL A 24 -12.15 12.77 5.31
N GLU A 25 -11.64 11.54 5.43
CA GLU A 25 -10.28 11.20 5.00
C GLU A 25 -10.12 11.66 3.55
N THR A 26 -9.27 12.66 3.32
CA THR A 26 -9.05 13.22 1.99
C THR A 26 -8.27 12.19 1.17
N ASN A 27 -8.41 12.21 -0.16
CA ASN A 27 -7.66 11.32 -1.06
C ASN A 27 -6.13 11.37 -0.81
N LYS A 28 -5.61 12.54 -0.41
CA LYS A 28 -4.19 12.72 -0.01
C LYS A 28 -3.82 11.94 1.25
N ASP A 29 -4.69 11.94 2.25
CA ASP A 29 -4.46 11.23 3.51
C ASP A 29 -4.48 9.72 3.29
N LEU A 30 -5.45 9.24 2.49
CA LEU A 30 -5.52 7.84 2.06
C LEU A 30 -4.27 7.41 1.29
N PHE A 31 -3.77 8.25 0.38
CA PHE A 31 -2.56 7.98 -0.36
C PHE A 31 -1.36 7.84 0.58
N LYS A 32 -1.13 8.83 1.43
CA LYS A 32 0.00 8.84 2.38
C LYS A 32 -0.04 7.66 3.35
N LYS A 33 -1.24 7.26 3.79
CA LYS A 33 -1.46 6.11 4.68
C LYS A 33 -1.10 4.77 4.02
N ASN A 34 -1.30 4.65 2.70
CA ASN A 34 -1.07 3.42 1.95
C ASN A 34 0.31 3.36 1.26
N PHE A 35 1.05 4.47 1.23
CA PHE A 35 2.41 4.55 0.69
C PHE A 35 3.44 4.03 1.72
N ASN A 36 3.34 2.76 2.10
CA ASN A 36 4.24 2.04 3.00
C ASN A 36 4.06 0.52 2.81
N LEU A 37 4.69 -0.32 3.63
CA LEU A 37 4.47 -1.79 3.63
C LEU A 37 3.42 -2.27 4.63
N LYS A 38 2.83 -1.39 5.44
CA LYS A 38 1.93 -1.80 6.55
C LYS A 38 0.62 -2.43 6.07
N TRP A 39 0.26 -2.25 4.81
CA TRP A 39 -0.92 -2.86 4.19
C TRP A 39 -0.72 -4.34 3.84
N VAL A 40 0.52 -4.85 3.89
CA VAL A 40 0.81 -6.27 3.66
C VAL A 40 1.02 -6.95 5.02
N HIS A 41 0.23 -7.97 5.30
CA HIS A 41 0.54 -8.90 6.37
C HIS A 41 1.56 -9.94 5.86
N LEU A 42 2.80 -9.79 6.31
CA LEU A 42 3.93 -10.64 5.93
C LEU A 42 3.91 -11.96 6.72
N ASP A 43 2.93 -12.81 6.42
CA ASP A 43 2.93 -14.19 6.85
C ASP A 43 3.78 -15.05 5.90
N LEU A 44 4.35 -16.15 6.38
CA LEU A 44 5.15 -17.07 5.56
C LEU A 44 4.43 -17.54 4.30
N LYS A 45 3.11 -17.76 4.39
CA LYS A 45 2.27 -18.13 3.24
C LYS A 45 2.23 -17.00 2.21
N THR A 46 1.97 -15.77 2.64
CA THR A 46 1.92 -14.59 1.76
C THR A 46 3.25 -14.33 1.10
N ILE A 47 4.35 -14.44 1.86
CA ILE A 47 5.71 -14.32 1.34
C ILE A 47 5.97 -15.37 0.26
N LEU A 48 5.58 -16.63 0.50
CA LEU A 48 5.75 -17.71 -0.47
C LEU A 48 4.96 -17.45 -1.75
N VAL A 49 3.73 -16.93 -1.66
CA VAL A 49 2.95 -16.53 -2.85
C VAL A 49 3.64 -15.39 -3.61
N PHE A 50 4.18 -14.38 -2.92
CA PHE A 50 4.91 -13.30 -3.60
C PHE A 50 6.21 -13.77 -4.28
N ILE A 51 6.91 -14.75 -3.70
CA ILE A 51 8.07 -15.37 -4.35
C ILE A 51 7.63 -16.09 -5.63
N ILE A 52 6.50 -16.79 -5.60
CA ILE A 52 5.94 -17.44 -6.80
C ILE A 52 5.56 -16.39 -7.86
N ASP A 53 4.90 -15.31 -7.47
CA ASP A 53 4.57 -14.20 -8.38
C ASP A 53 5.84 -13.61 -9.02
N PHE A 54 6.89 -13.42 -8.23
CA PHE A 54 8.18 -12.93 -8.72
C PHE A 54 8.82 -13.90 -9.72
N LEU A 55 8.88 -15.18 -9.38
CA LEU A 55 9.44 -16.23 -10.25
C LEU A 55 8.64 -16.37 -11.56
N LEU A 56 7.32 -16.27 -11.49
CA LEU A 56 6.46 -16.28 -12.68
C LEU A 56 6.85 -15.16 -13.64
N VAL A 57 7.04 -13.94 -13.12
CA VAL A 57 7.46 -12.81 -13.95
C VAL A 57 8.87 -13.02 -14.51
N THR A 58 9.82 -13.49 -13.70
CA THR A 58 11.20 -13.74 -14.15
C THR A 58 11.27 -14.80 -15.25
N LEU A 59 10.57 -15.93 -15.07
CA LEU A 59 10.73 -17.10 -15.95
C LEU A 59 9.85 -17.06 -17.19
N LEU A 60 8.68 -16.42 -17.13
CA LEU A 60 7.73 -16.40 -18.24
C LEU A 60 7.62 -15.02 -18.88
N ILE A 61 7.37 -13.99 -18.08
CA ILE A 61 7.02 -12.67 -18.61
C ILE A 61 8.23 -11.95 -19.17
N ILE A 62 9.36 -11.92 -18.45
CA ILE A 62 10.55 -11.20 -18.89
C ILE A 62 11.10 -11.74 -20.22
N PRO A 63 11.25 -13.07 -20.43
CA PRO A 63 11.71 -13.60 -21.72
C PRO A 63 10.79 -13.24 -22.88
N ILE A 64 9.47 -13.22 -22.64
CA ILE A 64 8.50 -12.77 -23.65
C ILE A 64 8.69 -11.27 -23.93
N LEU A 65 8.85 -10.45 -22.89
CA LEU A 65 9.06 -9.01 -23.04
C LEU A 65 10.35 -8.68 -23.80
N MET A 66 11.41 -9.45 -23.58
CA MET A 66 12.69 -9.30 -24.28
C MET A 66 12.59 -9.57 -25.79
N GLN A 67 11.53 -10.22 -26.27
CA GLN A 67 11.30 -10.36 -27.72
C GLN A 67 10.89 -9.03 -28.38
N TYR A 68 10.37 -8.08 -27.59
CA TYR A 68 9.81 -6.82 -28.08
C TYR A 68 10.55 -5.58 -27.54
N LEU A 69 11.26 -5.72 -26.43
CA LEU A 69 11.95 -4.64 -25.71
C LEU A 69 13.41 -4.99 -25.47
N ASN A 70 14.25 -3.97 -25.33
CA ASN A 70 15.64 -4.13 -24.90
C ASN A 70 15.72 -4.78 -23.52
N GLU A 71 16.78 -5.54 -23.25
CA GLU A 71 17.00 -6.28 -21.99
C GLU A 71 16.75 -5.42 -20.75
N ALA A 72 17.40 -4.26 -20.65
CA ALA A 72 17.26 -3.36 -19.51
C ALA A 72 15.82 -2.86 -19.32
N VAL A 73 15.13 -2.54 -20.42
CA VAL A 73 13.75 -2.05 -20.38
C VAL A 73 12.80 -3.20 -20.02
N ALA A 74 12.99 -4.38 -20.62
CA ALA A 74 12.23 -5.58 -20.29
C ALA A 74 12.36 -5.95 -18.81
N PHE A 75 13.56 -5.83 -18.24
CA PHE A 75 13.81 -6.12 -16.84
C PHE A 75 13.13 -5.11 -15.91
N VAL A 76 13.27 -3.80 -16.18
CA VAL A 76 12.61 -2.74 -15.39
C VAL A 76 11.10 -2.78 -15.54
N VAL A 77 10.56 -3.09 -16.72
CA VAL A 77 9.10 -3.22 -16.91
C VAL A 77 8.59 -4.49 -16.23
N GLY A 78 9.27 -5.62 -16.38
CA GLY A 78 8.90 -6.87 -15.71
C GLY A 78 8.92 -6.73 -14.19
N HIS A 79 10.07 -6.40 -13.63
CA HIS A 79 10.27 -6.34 -12.18
C HIS A 79 9.86 -5.02 -11.52
N GLY A 80 9.79 -3.92 -12.25
CA GLY A 80 9.28 -2.66 -11.74
C GLY A 80 7.77 -2.59 -11.86
N PHE A 81 7.22 -2.80 -13.05
CA PHE A 81 5.79 -2.60 -13.31
C PHE A 81 4.95 -3.85 -13.04
N ILE A 82 5.28 -4.97 -13.68
CA ILE A 82 4.39 -6.15 -13.71
C ILE A 82 4.35 -6.86 -12.35
N THR A 83 5.50 -7.15 -11.75
CA THR A 83 5.56 -7.74 -10.40
C THR A 83 4.91 -6.83 -9.35
N SER A 84 5.12 -5.52 -9.40
CA SER A 84 4.51 -4.58 -8.45
C SER A 84 3.00 -4.59 -8.55
N LEU A 85 2.46 -4.68 -9.78
CA LEU A 85 1.03 -4.84 -10.00
C LEU A 85 0.53 -6.17 -9.44
N LEU A 86 1.20 -7.28 -9.75
CA LEU A 86 0.85 -8.61 -9.24
C LEU A 86 0.82 -8.63 -7.71
N ILE A 87 1.90 -8.18 -7.05
CA ILE A 87 2.02 -8.20 -5.59
C ILE A 87 0.91 -7.38 -4.93
N VAL A 88 0.55 -6.22 -5.48
CA VAL A 88 -0.54 -5.40 -4.94
C VAL A 88 -1.89 -6.10 -5.11
N LEU A 89 -2.15 -6.72 -6.27
CA LEU A 89 -3.37 -7.47 -6.52
C LEU A 89 -3.47 -8.71 -5.62
N THR A 90 -2.41 -9.52 -5.59
CA THR A 90 -2.28 -10.70 -4.73
C THR A 90 -2.44 -10.33 -3.26
N GLY A 91 -1.80 -9.26 -2.80
CA GLY A 91 -1.94 -8.77 -1.43
C GLY A 91 -3.37 -8.36 -1.09
N CYS A 92 -4.10 -7.74 -2.03
CA CYS A 92 -5.52 -7.43 -1.84
C CYS A 92 -6.40 -8.69 -1.79
N LEU A 93 -6.10 -9.69 -2.63
CA LEU A 93 -6.80 -10.97 -2.65
C LEU A 93 -6.57 -11.76 -1.35
N VAL A 94 -5.32 -11.84 -0.87
CA VAL A 94 -4.94 -12.54 0.35
C VAL A 94 -5.59 -11.90 1.57
N ASN A 95 -5.51 -10.57 1.69
CA ASN A 95 -6.11 -9.85 2.82
C ASN A 95 -7.64 -9.73 2.71
N ARG A 96 -8.25 -10.17 1.59
CA ARG A 96 -9.68 -9.98 1.28
C ARG A 96 -10.15 -8.53 1.45
N GLU A 97 -9.25 -7.59 1.23
CA GLU A 97 -9.54 -6.16 1.33
C GLU A 97 -10.13 -5.66 0.01
N LYS A 98 -11.12 -4.77 0.10
CA LYS A 98 -11.59 -3.97 -1.04
C LYS A 98 -11.15 -2.52 -0.87
N PRO A 99 -9.84 -2.22 -1.03
CA PRO A 99 -9.35 -0.86 -0.88
C PRO A 99 -9.94 0.06 -1.94
N LYS A 100 -10.03 1.35 -1.63
CA LYS A 100 -10.38 2.38 -2.63
C LYS A 100 -9.31 2.41 -3.73
N MET A 101 -9.69 2.82 -4.94
CA MET A 101 -8.76 2.93 -6.08
C MET A 101 -7.53 3.78 -5.77
N ILE A 102 -7.69 4.87 -5.03
CA ILE A 102 -6.56 5.73 -4.63
C ILE A 102 -5.54 5.00 -3.73
N SER A 103 -6.03 4.09 -2.88
CA SER A 103 -5.19 3.28 -2.00
C SER A 103 -4.43 2.22 -2.80
N LEU A 104 -5.09 1.56 -3.76
CA LEU A 104 -4.41 0.63 -4.68
C LEU A 104 -3.30 1.32 -5.46
N PHE A 105 -3.60 2.51 -6.00
CA PHE A 105 -2.62 3.28 -6.74
C PHE A 105 -1.42 3.68 -5.87
N ALA A 106 -1.65 4.10 -4.63
CA ALA A 106 -0.57 4.40 -3.68
C ALA A 106 0.30 3.17 -3.37
N ARG A 107 -0.32 2.01 -3.12
CA ARG A 107 0.38 0.74 -2.87
C ARG A 107 1.22 0.33 -4.09
N PHE A 108 0.65 0.47 -5.28
CA PHE A 108 1.33 0.20 -6.55
C PHE A 108 2.54 1.10 -6.76
N LEU A 109 2.38 2.42 -6.64
CA LEU A 109 3.50 3.34 -6.81
C LEU A 109 4.62 3.06 -5.81
N PHE A 110 4.28 2.74 -4.57
CA PHE A 110 5.25 2.38 -3.55
C PHE A 110 6.05 1.13 -3.95
N MET A 111 5.37 0.07 -4.38
CA MET A 111 6.04 -1.17 -4.84
C MET A 111 6.82 -0.95 -6.14
N PHE A 112 6.29 -0.18 -7.08
CA PHE A 112 6.97 0.18 -8.32
C PHE A 112 8.29 0.90 -8.05
N ILE A 113 8.31 1.83 -7.10
CA ILE A 113 9.55 2.51 -6.73
C ILE A 113 10.52 1.53 -6.07
N LEU A 114 10.05 0.69 -5.14
CA LEU A 114 10.92 -0.27 -4.45
C LEU A 114 11.55 -1.30 -5.40
N LEU A 115 10.72 -1.97 -6.21
CA LEU A 115 11.16 -3.04 -7.10
C LEU A 115 11.74 -2.50 -8.41
N GLY A 116 11.21 -1.39 -8.90
CA GLY A 116 11.74 -0.69 -10.07
C GLY A 116 13.13 -0.12 -9.80
N ALA A 117 13.33 0.57 -8.67
CA ALA A 117 14.66 1.07 -8.31
C ALA A 117 15.65 -0.07 -8.07
N SER A 118 15.26 -1.15 -7.37
CA SER A 118 16.16 -2.28 -7.14
C SER A 118 16.56 -2.97 -8.45
N SER A 119 15.61 -3.16 -9.37
CA SER A 119 15.89 -3.73 -10.70
C SER A 119 16.81 -2.84 -11.55
N GLY A 120 16.59 -1.52 -11.55
CA GLY A 120 17.43 -0.57 -12.26
C GLY A 120 18.86 -0.51 -11.70
N ILE A 121 19.00 -0.53 -10.36
CA ILE A 121 20.31 -0.59 -9.69
C ILE A 121 21.02 -1.90 -10.03
N SER A 122 20.31 -3.04 -10.00
CA SER A 122 20.88 -4.34 -10.36
C SER A 122 21.44 -4.32 -11.79
N MET A 123 20.68 -3.80 -12.75
CA MET A 123 21.13 -3.69 -14.14
C MET A 123 22.35 -2.78 -14.30
N MET A 124 22.38 -1.65 -13.58
CA MET A 124 23.52 -0.74 -13.60
C MET A 124 24.79 -1.42 -13.07
N ILE A 125 24.67 -2.20 -11.99
CA ILE A 125 25.78 -2.98 -11.43
C ILE A 125 26.24 -4.06 -12.41
N THR A 126 25.32 -4.82 -12.99
CA THR A 126 25.65 -5.86 -13.98
C THR A 126 26.36 -5.27 -15.20
N SER A 127 25.92 -4.11 -15.69
CA SER A 127 26.57 -3.40 -16.79
C SER A 127 27.96 -2.86 -16.44
N TRP A 128 28.26 -2.61 -15.17
CA TRP A 128 29.57 -2.12 -14.73
C TRP A 128 30.59 -3.25 -14.55
N LEU A 129 30.11 -4.46 -14.26
CA LEU A 129 30.93 -5.67 -14.06
C LEU A 129 31.30 -6.38 -15.37
N ASN A 130 30.58 -6.11 -16.46
CA ASN A 130 30.79 -6.67 -17.80
C ASN A 130 31.64 -5.74 -18.66
#